data_AF-A0A2N9M6Y1-F1
#
_entry.id   AF-A0A2N9M6Y1-F1
#
_cell.length_a   1.000
_cell.length_b   1.000
_cell.length_c   1.000
_cell.angle_alpha   90.00
_cell.angle_beta   90.00
_cell.angle_gamma   90.00
#
_symmetry.space_group_name_H-M   'P 1'
#
loop_
_entity.id
_entity.type
_entity.pdbx_description
1 polymer ?
#
loop_
_entity_poly.entity_id
_entity_poly.type
_entity_poly.pdbx_seq_one_letter_code
_entity_poly.pdbx_strand_id
1 'polypeptide(L)' 'MPELPAIRPKRLVAALKRLGFYEVRQKGSHLQLKRGNLLVTVPIHTSDLSRPVLRSILRQARITVEDLRAVL' A
#
# COMPACT_ATOMS: atom_id res chain seq x y z
N MET A 1 10.58 11.82 12.27
CA MET A 1 9.98 10.82 11.35
C MET A 1 8.84 11.50 10.61
N PRO A 2 8.74 11.39 9.27
CA PRO A 2 7.64 11.96 8.53
C PRO A 2 6.31 11.38 9.01
N GLU A 3 5.30 12.23 9.19
CA GLU A 3 3.96 11.78 9.58
C GLU A 3 3.33 10.94 8.47
N LEU A 4 2.83 9.75 8.84
CA LEU A 4 2.12 8.87 7.91
C LEU A 4 0.75 9.48 7.57
N PRO A 5 0.40 9.64 6.28
CA PRO A 5 -0.88 10.20 5.90
C PRO A 5 -2.02 9.24 6.28
N ALA A 6 -3.17 9.81 6.65
CA ALA A 6 -4.42 9.07 6.63
C ALA A 6 -4.78 8.76 5.17
N ILE A 7 -4.95 7.49 4.84
CA ILE A 7 -5.13 7.07 3.45
C ILE A 7 -6.12 5.91 3.34
N ARG A 8 -7.06 6.05 2.40
CA ARG A 8 -7.98 4.98 2.02
C ARG A 8 -7.25 3.86 1.28
N PRO A 9 -7.61 2.59 1.49
CA PRO A 9 -7.01 1.45 0.79
C PRO A 9 -6.93 1.60 -0.73
N LYS A 10 -8.01 2.08 -1.37
CA LYS A 10 -8.06 2.29 -2.82
C LYS A 10 -6.99 3.27 -3.32
N ARG A 11 -6.72 4.34 -2.56
CA ARG A 11 -5.69 5.34 -2.92
C ARG A 11 -4.28 4.76 -2.76
N LEU A 12 -4.06 3.97 -1.70
CA LEU A 12 -2.79 3.24 -1.52
C LEU A 12 -2.55 2.25 -2.67
N VAL A 13 -3.57 1.49 -3.09
CA VAL A 13 -3.47 0.56 -4.22
C VAL A 13 -3.09 1.29 -5.51
N ALA A 14 -3.73 2.43 -5.80
CA ALA A 14 -3.39 3.24 -6.96
C ALA A 14 -1.94 3.77 -6.91
N ALA A 15 -1.49 4.24 -5.75
CA ALA A 15 -0.11 4.68 -5.53
C ALA A 15 0.89 3.52 -5.74
N LEU A 16 0.62 2.35 -5.16
CA LEU A 16 1.46 1.16 -5.37
C LEU A 16 1.53 0.77 -6.84
N LYS A 17 0.42 0.86 -7.59
CA LYS A 17 0.42 0.64 -9.05
C LYS A 17 1.33 1.61 -9.80
N ARG A 18 1.29 2.90 -9.46
CA ARG A 18 2.20 3.93 -10.02
C ARG A 18 3.67 3.62 -9.72
N LEU A 19 3.96 2.98 -8.59
CA LEU A 19 5.30 2.53 -8.19
C LEU A 19 5.72 1.17 -8.79
N GLY A 20 4.95 0.65 -9.76
CA GLY A 20 5.26 -0.58 -10.50
C GLY A 20 4.76 -1.86 -9.85
N PHE A 21 3.87 -1.79 -8.86
CA PHE A 21 3.17 -2.98 -8.37
C PHE A 21 1.99 -3.34 -9.28
N TYR A 22 1.69 -4.64 -9.41
CA TYR A 22 0.49 -5.13 -10.08
C TYR A 22 -0.31 -6.05 -9.16
N GLU A 23 -1.61 -6.15 -9.39
CA GLU A 23 -2.50 -7.03 -8.62
C GLU A 23 -2.27 -8.49 -9.02
N VAL A 24 -2.17 -9.37 -8.03
CA VAL A 24 -1.92 -10.81 -8.26
C VAL A 24 -3.15 -11.64 -7.89
N ARG A 25 -3.75 -11.34 -6.74
CA ARG A 25 -4.84 -12.13 -6.18
C ARG A 25 -5.64 -11.28 -5.20
N GLN A 26 -6.94 -11.50 -5.13
CA GLN A 26 -7.78 -11.05 -4.04
C GLN A 26 -8.48 -12.24 -3.37
N LYS A 27 -8.48 -12.28 -2.03
CA LYS A 27 -9.31 -13.21 -1.25
C LYS A 27 -10.10 -12.41 -0.23
N GLY A 28 -11.41 -12.29 -0.44
CA GLY A 28 -12.26 -11.41 0.36
C GLY A 28 -11.78 -9.96 0.27
N SER A 29 -11.59 -9.30 1.41
CA SER A 29 -11.09 -7.93 1.48
C SER A 29 -9.56 -7.83 1.35
N HIS A 30 -8.80 -8.92 1.25
CA HIS A 30 -7.34 -8.85 1.18
C HIS A 30 -6.86 -8.90 -0.28
N LEU A 31 -6.33 -7.78 -0.77
CA LEU A 31 -5.75 -7.65 -2.10
C LEU A 31 -4.22 -7.81 -2.03
N GLN A 32 -3.66 -8.71 -2.82
CA GLN A 32 -2.22 -8.91 -2.94
C GLN A 32 -1.67 -8.22 -4.17
N LEU A 33 -0.61 -7.43 -3.98
CA LEU A 33 0.14 -6.77 -5.04
C LEU A 33 1.60 -7.23 -5.05
N LYS A 34 2.20 -7.30 -6.25
CA LYS A 34 3.58 -7.75 -6.45
C LYS A 34 4.41 -6.78 -7.28
N ARG A 35 5.70 -6.66 -6.95
CA ARG A 35 6.74 -5.98 -7.75
C ARG A 35 8.06 -6.73 -7.61
N GLY A 36 8.53 -7.39 -8.68
CA GLY A 36 9.68 -8.29 -8.60
C GLY A 36 9.46 -9.39 -7.55
N ASN A 37 10.36 -9.48 -6.57
CA ASN A 37 10.28 -10.42 -5.45
C ASN A 37 9.48 -9.90 -4.24
N LEU A 38 8.90 -8.70 -4.32
CA LEU A 38 8.12 -8.10 -3.24
C LEU A 38 6.64 -8.46 -3.38
N LEU A 39 6.02 -8.94 -2.31
CA LEU A 39 4.59 -9.22 -2.21
C LEU A 39 4.01 -8.48 -1.02
N VAL A 40 2.93 -7.74 -1.24
CA VAL A 40 2.29 -6.90 -0.23
C VAL A 40 0.80 -7.20 -0.20
N THR A 41 0.20 -7.24 0.99
CA THR A 41 -1.25 -7.41 1.15
C THR A 41 -1.86 -6.12 1.67
N VAL A 42 -2.84 -5.58 0.94
CA VAL A 42 -3.61 -4.40 1.32
C VAL A 42 -5.02 -4.84 1.75
N PRO A 43 -5.46 -4.54 2.98
CA PRO A 43 -6.85 -4.74 3.36
C PRO A 43 -7.74 -3.68 2.71
N ILE A 44 -8.77 -4.12 2.00
CA ILE A 44 -9.70 -3.31 1.23
C ILE A 44 -11.00 -3.16 2.03
N HIS A 45 -11.15 -1.97 2.62
CA HIS A 45 -12.36 -1.53 3.31
C HIS A 45 -12.61 -0.03 3.04
N THR A 46 -13.70 0.52 3.57
CA THR A 46 -14.14 1.90 3.31
C THR A 46 -13.38 2.95 4.13
N SER A 47 -12.96 2.61 5.34
CA SER A 47 -12.23 3.51 6.25
C SER A 47 -10.74 3.65 5.89
N ASP A 48 -10.08 4.64 6.48
CA ASP A 48 -8.63 4.82 6.34
C ASP A 48 -7.85 3.68 7.00
N LEU A 49 -6.68 3.39 6.45
CA LEU A 49 -5.75 2.43 7.04
C LEU A 49 -5.17 2.99 8.33
N SER A 50 -5.08 2.15 9.36
CA SER A 50 -4.38 2.51 10.59
C SER A 50 -2.88 2.74 10.31
N ARG A 51 -2.26 3.65 11.08
CA ARG A 51 -0.83 3.96 10.95
C ARG A 51 0.07 2.70 11.03
N PRO A 52 -0.18 1.72 11.93
CA PRO A 52 0.60 0.48 11.97
C PRO A 52 0.48 -0.36 10.70
N VAL A 53 -0.73 -0.48 10.15
CA VAL A 53 -0.98 -1.25 8.92
C VAL A 53 -0.27 -0.60 7.74
N LEU A 54 -0.43 0.70 7.56
CA LEU A 54 0.26 1.44 6.50
C LEU A 54 1.78 1.30 6.62
N ARG A 55 2.34 1.46 7.83
CA ARG A 55 3.78 1.29 8.07
C ARG A 55 4.28 -0.11 7.70
N SER A 56 3.52 -1.15 8.06
CA SER A 56 3.85 -2.53 7.71
C SER A 56 3.88 -2.74 6.20
N ILE A 57 2.88 -2.21 5.49
CA ILE A 57 2.78 -2.25 4.02
C ILE A 57 3.99 -1.56 3.39
N LEU A 58 4.34 -0.34 3.79
CA LEU A 58 5.48 0.38 3.20
C LEU A 58 6.81 -0.36 3.42
N ARG A 59 6.99 -0.95 4.61
CA ARG A 59 8.16 -1.78 4.93
C ARG A 59 8.24 -3.03 4.04
N GLN A 60 7.13 -3.73 3.84
CA GLN A 60 7.08 -4.91 2.94
C GLN A 60 7.30 -4.52 1.48
N ALA A 61 6.76 -3.37 1.06
CA ALA A 61 6.91 -2.81 -0.27
C ALA A 61 8.31 -2.25 -0.55
N ARG A 62 9.15 -2.10 0.48
CA ARG A 62 10.45 -1.40 0.43
C ARG A 62 10.33 -0.01 -0.21
N ILE A 63 9.36 0.77 0.25
CA ILE A 63 9.17 2.17 -0.16
C ILE A 63 9.12 3.09 1.06
N THR A 64 9.56 4.32 0.90
CA THR A 64 9.54 5.36 1.94
C THR A 64 8.20 6.10 1.97
N VAL A 65 8.02 6.95 2.98
CA VAL A 65 6.84 7.83 3.05
C VAL A 65 6.90 8.88 1.95
N GLU A 66 8.11 9.32 1.61
CA GLU A 66 8.40 10.27 0.54
C GLU A 66 8.05 9.69 -0.83
N ASP A 67 8.45 8.45 -1.10
CA ASP A 67 8.07 7.73 -2.34
C ASP A 67 6.55 7.66 -2.48
N LEU A 68 5.86 7.33 -1.39
CA LEU A 68 4.40 7.30 -1.37
C LEU A 68 3.84 8.68 -1.70
N ARG A 69 4.30 9.74 -1.00
CA ARG A 69 3.83 11.12 -1.21
C ARG A 69 4.03 11.61 -2.65
N ALA A 70 5.11 11.20 -3.31
CA ALA A 70 5.40 11.59 -4.69
C ALA A 70 4.36 11.05 -5.71
N VAL A 71 3.63 9.99 -5.36
CA VAL A 71 2.66 9.34 -6.26
C VAL A 71 1.21 9.40 -5.77
N LEU A 72 0.94 10.07 -4.63
CA LEU A 72 -0.40 10.19 -4.05
C LEU A 72 -1.29 11.20 -4.78
#